data_AF-A0A1F8SMJ7-F1
#
_entry.id   AF-A0A1F8SMJ7-F1
#
_cell.length_a   1.000
_cell.length_b   1.000
_cell.length_c   1.000
_cell.angle_alpha   90.00
_cell.angle_beta   90.00
_cell.angle_gamma   90.00
#
_symmetry.space_group_name_H-M   'P 1'
#
loop_
_entity.id
_entity.type
_entity.pdbx_description
1 polymer ?
#
loop_
_entity_poly.entity_id
_entity_poly.type
_entity_poly.pdbx_seq_one_letter_code
_entity_poly.pdbx_strand_id
1 'polypeptide(L)'
;MKKIQTIVRKEWAEVFKKRMVLFTVIFLPLFLSVLPLIILYSMGGTAANSANAELPAQFQQFCKTDMTAGQCMQYYIVSTFMIMFMLIPLFVPVNIAAYSIVGEKTTHSLEPLLATPISTSELLAGKNLASVIPAIIATWIGFAIFAIGSLIITGGGALTSALLDPMWLIAVFIAGPLLAVLSVNFSIMVSSRVNDPRVAEQLSAVVILPLLAVFFGQIAGLFVLNSTLILIMCVVLLLVDVLMIYLAIRLFQRETILTRWK
;
A
#
# COMPACT_ATOMS: atom_id res chain seq x y z
N MET A 1 9.99 -8.42 -23.39
CA MET A 1 9.54 -7.06 -22.97
C MET A 1 8.32 -6.54 -23.74
N LYS A 2 8.31 -6.51 -25.08
CA LYS A 2 7.14 -6.01 -25.86
C LYS A 2 5.81 -6.71 -25.49
N LYS A 3 5.83 -8.03 -25.32
CA LYS A 3 4.64 -8.82 -24.91
C LYS A 3 4.06 -8.38 -23.56
N ILE A 4 4.91 -8.18 -22.55
CA ILE A 4 4.51 -7.73 -21.21
C ILE A 4 3.90 -6.32 -21.27
N GLN A 5 4.51 -5.40 -22.01
CA GLN A 5 3.97 -4.04 -22.19
C GLN A 5 2.59 -4.04 -22.85
N THR A 6 2.36 -4.91 -23.84
CA THR A 6 1.05 -5.06 -24.47
C THR A 6 0.00 -5.54 -23.48
N ILE A 7 0.34 -6.51 -22.61
CA ILE A 7 -0.55 -6.98 -21.54
C ILE A 7 -0.89 -5.83 -20.59
N VAL A 8 0.13 -5.12 -20.08
CA VAL A 8 -0.08 -3.98 -19.16
C VAL A 8 -0.99 -2.91 -19.78
N ARG A 9 -0.76 -2.56 -21.06
CA ARG A 9 -1.59 -1.56 -21.75
C ARG A 9 -3.03 -2.02 -21.93
N LYS A 10 -3.25 -3.31 -22.22
CA LYS A 10 -4.59 -3.92 -22.29
C LYS A 10 -5.29 -3.83 -20.93
N GLU A 11 -4.64 -4.29 -19.88
CA GLU A 11 -5.15 -4.28 -18.49
C GLU A 11 -5.57 -2.87 -18.08
N TRP A 12 -4.70 -1.87 -18.29
CA TRP A 12 -5.02 -0.48 -17.97
C TRP A 12 -6.26 0.01 -18.73
N ALA A 13 -6.39 -0.31 -20.01
CA ALA A 13 -7.55 0.10 -20.80
C ALA A 13 -8.87 -0.53 -20.31
N GLU A 14 -8.83 -1.68 -19.66
CA GLU A 14 -10.01 -2.35 -19.10
C GLU A 14 -10.30 -1.89 -17.66
N VAL A 15 -9.26 -1.83 -16.82
CA VAL A 15 -9.35 -1.44 -15.40
C VAL A 15 -9.81 0.01 -15.27
N PHE A 16 -9.21 0.95 -16.01
CA PHE A 16 -9.56 2.37 -15.90
C PHE A 16 -10.92 2.73 -16.51
N LYS A 17 -11.57 1.82 -17.26
CA LYS A 17 -12.97 1.99 -17.66
C LYS A 17 -13.96 1.73 -16.53
N LYS A 18 -13.57 0.97 -15.50
CA LYS A 18 -14.42 0.66 -14.36
C LYS A 18 -14.40 1.83 -13.36
N ARG A 19 -15.51 2.56 -13.27
CA ARG A 19 -15.68 3.71 -12.36
C ARG A 19 -15.33 3.38 -10.90
N MET A 20 -15.68 2.18 -10.44
CA MET A 20 -15.42 1.73 -9.06
C MET A 20 -13.92 1.61 -8.75
N VAL A 21 -13.14 1.08 -9.70
CA VAL A 21 -11.68 0.93 -9.53
C VAL A 21 -11.01 2.29 -9.61
N LEU A 22 -11.40 3.12 -10.58
CA LEU A 22 -10.89 4.49 -10.70
C LEU A 22 -11.17 5.31 -9.44
N PHE A 23 -12.38 5.17 -8.87
CA PHE A 23 -12.74 5.83 -7.62
C PHE A 23 -11.81 5.39 -6.49
N THR A 24 -11.56 4.10 -6.32
CA THR A 24 -10.66 3.60 -5.25
C THR A 24 -9.22 4.07 -5.42
N VAL A 25 -8.69 4.03 -6.66
CA VAL A 25 -7.33 4.47 -6.99
C VAL A 25 -7.11 5.96 -6.70
N ILE A 26 -8.15 6.80 -6.85
CA ILE A 26 -8.04 8.26 -6.66
C ILE A 26 -8.47 8.66 -5.25
N PHE A 27 -9.66 8.21 -4.82
CA PHE A 27 -10.29 8.62 -3.58
C PHE A 27 -9.49 8.17 -2.36
N LEU A 28 -9.04 6.90 -2.32
CA LEU A 28 -8.39 6.38 -1.12
C LEU A 28 -7.06 7.10 -0.81
N PRO A 29 -6.10 7.26 -1.75
CA PRO A 29 -4.89 8.04 -1.48
C PRO A 29 -5.20 9.49 -1.12
N LEU A 30 -6.13 10.15 -1.83
CA LEU A 30 -6.51 11.53 -1.51
C LEU A 30 -7.10 11.65 -0.12
N PHE A 31 -8.03 10.77 0.24
CA PHE A 31 -8.65 10.74 1.56
C PHE A 31 -7.61 10.55 2.66
N LEU A 32 -6.73 9.56 2.51
CA LEU A 32 -5.67 9.30 3.48
C LEU A 32 -4.56 10.35 3.50
N SER A 33 -4.45 11.20 2.48
CA SER A 33 -3.51 12.32 2.45
C SER A 33 -4.10 13.61 3.02
N VAL A 34 -5.37 13.90 2.73
CA VAL A 34 -6.07 15.12 3.15
C VAL A 34 -6.47 15.05 4.62
N LEU A 35 -6.92 13.89 5.11
CA LEU A 35 -7.36 13.72 6.50
C LEU A 35 -6.26 14.10 7.51
N PRO A 36 -5.01 13.62 7.38
CA PRO A 36 -3.89 14.08 8.20
C PRO A 36 -3.65 15.58 8.14
N LEU A 37 -3.78 16.21 6.96
CA LEU A 37 -3.59 17.65 6.80
C LEU A 37 -4.66 18.46 7.54
N ILE A 38 -5.91 18.02 7.50
CA ILE A 38 -7.01 18.66 8.24
C ILE A 38 -6.75 18.59 9.74
N ILE A 39 -6.36 17.41 10.25
CA ILE A 39 -6.00 17.23 11.66
C ILE A 39 -4.84 18.15 12.02
N LEU A 40 -3.81 18.19 11.18
CA LEU A 40 -2.63 19.01 11.41
C LEU A 40 -2.96 20.51 11.44
N TYR A 41 -3.79 20.98 10.51
CA TYR A 41 -4.29 22.36 10.49
C TYR A 41 -5.10 22.71 11.74
N SER A 42 -6.03 21.82 12.13
CA SER A 42 -6.84 22.00 13.34
C SER A 42 -5.97 22.04 14.60
N MET A 43 -4.91 21.24 14.65
CA MET A 43 -4.02 21.15 15.80
C MET A 43 -2.97 22.25 15.85
N GLY A 44 -2.61 22.86 14.72
CA GLY A 44 -1.74 24.04 14.71
C GLY A 44 -2.27 25.16 15.61
N GLY A 45 -3.60 25.30 15.72
CA GLY A 45 -4.25 26.25 16.63
C GLY A 45 -4.30 25.83 18.10
N THR A 46 -4.36 24.53 18.41
CA THR A 46 -4.43 24.02 19.80
C THR A 46 -3.06 23.74 20.42
N ALA A 47 -2.05 23.39 19.61
CA ALA A 47 -0.65 23.21 20.04
C ALA A 47 -0.05 24.51 20.59
N ALA A 48 -0.46 25.68 20.07
CA ALA A 48 -0.08 26.98 20.62
C ALA A 48 -0.60 27.20 22.05
N ASN A 49 -1.73 26.59 22.43
CA ASN A 49 -2.35 26.73 23.75
C ASN A 49 -1.90 25.67 24.76
N SER A 50 -1.25 24.59 24.31
CA SER A 50 -0.86 23.44 25.12
C SER A 50 0.66 23.32 25.33
N ALA A 51 1.42 24.37 24.98
CA ALA A 51 2.87 24.46 25.18
C ALA A 51 3.33 24.28 26.65
N ASN A 52 2.40 24.31 27.62
CA ASN A 52 2.65 24.12 29.06
C ASN A 52 2.11 22.79 29.62
N ALA A 53 1.59 21.89 28.79
CA ALA A 53 1.13 20.57 29.26
C ALA A 53 2.30 19.58 29.28
N GLU A 54 2.61 19.03 30.46
CA GLU A 54 3.59 17.97 30.63
C GLU A 54 3.22 16.77 29.73
N LEU A 55 4.16 16.35 28.87
CA LEU A 55 3.94 15.18 28.02
C LEU A 55 3.85 13.93 28.90
N PRO A 56 2.80 13.10 28.73
CA PRO A 56 2.75 11.80 29.37
C PRO A 56 4.01 10.99 29.02
N ALA A 57 4.59 10.29 30.00
CA ALA A 57 5.87 9.58 29.86
C ALA A 57 5.94 8.61 28.65
N GLN A 58 4.79 8.12 28.19
CA GLN A 58 4.67 7.30 26.98
C GLN A 58 5.10 8.04 25.70
N PHE A 59 4.88 9.36 25.59
CA PHE A 59 5.26 10.13 24.40
C PHE A 59 6.76 10.46 24.35
N GLN A 60 7.44 10.49 25.49
CA GLN A 60 8.87 10.80 25.56
C GLN A 60 9.73 9.73 24.86
N GLN A 61 9.27 8.47 24.82
CA GLN A 61 9.94 7.38 24.12
C GLN A 61 9.89 7.51 22.58
N PHE A 62 8.95 8.30 22.04
CA PHE A 62 8.78 8.50 20.61
C PHE A 62 9.55 9.70 20.06
N CYS A 63 10.18 10.48 20.92
CA CYS A 63 10.79 11.76 20.54
C CYS A 63 12.30 11.67 20.51
N LYS A 64 12.88 12.22 19.43
CA LYS A 64 14.33 12.41 19.34
C LYS A 64 14.75 13.42 20.42
N THR A 65 15.89 13.15 21.06
CA THR A 65 16.57 14.09 21.97
C THR A 65 16.72 15.43 21.26
N ASP A 66 16.34 16.53 21.94
CA ASP A 66 16.36 17.94 21.50
C ASP A 66 15.08 18.55 20.88
N MET A 67 13.90 17.95 21.06
CA MET A 67 12.62 18.56 20.62
C MET A 67 11.79 19.16 21.76
N THR A 68 11.13 20.30 21.50
CA THR A 68 10.15 20.86 22.45
C THR A 68 8.91 19.96 22.55
N ALA A 69 8.19 20.04 23.67
CA ALA A 69 6.96 19.27 23.95
C ALA A 69 5.96 19.29 22.78
N GLY A 70 5.72 20.47 22.18
CA GLY A 70 4.83 20.63 21.03
C GLY A 70 5.34 19.96 19.74
N GLN A 71 6.65 20.02 19.48
CA GLN A 71 7.27 19.37 18.32
C GLN A 71 7.28 17.85 18.45
N CYS A 72 7.50 17.35 19.66
CA CYS A 72 7.45 15.93 19.99
C CYS A 72 6.04 15.34 19.74
N MET A 73 4.99 16.03 20.18
CA MET A 73 3.60 15.63 19.89
C MET A 73 3.30 15.66 18.38
N GLN A 74 3.77 16.69 17.66
CA GLN A 74 3.63 16.76 16.20
C GLN A 74 4.34 15.61 15.49
N TYR A 75 5.57 15.26 15.91
CA TYR A 75 6.34 14.15 15.36
C TYR A 75 5.61 12.81 15.56
N TYR A 76 5.09 12.56 16.76
CA TYR A 76 4.33 11.35 17.06
C TYR A 76 3.09 11.20 16.16
N ILE A 77 2.33 12.28 15.99
CA ILE A 77 1.12 12.28 15.15
C ILE A 77 1.47 12.02 13.69
N VAL A 78 2.49 12.69 13.17
CA VAL A 78 2.99 12.43 11.81
C VAL A 78 3.47 10.98 11.68
N SER A 79 4.29 10.48 12.61
CA SER A 79 4.74 9.09 12.59
C SER A 79 3.59 8.09 12.62
N THR A 80 2.47 8.40 13.28
CA THR A 80 1.26 7.56 13.28
C THR A 80 0.61 7.55 11.89
N PHE A 81 0.58 8.68 11.19
CA PHE A 81 0.06 8.76 9.83
C PHE A 81 0.90 7.99 8.79
N MET A 82 2.20 7.79 9.03
CA MET A 82 3.05 6.98 8.15
C MET A 82 2.45 5.59 7.87
N ILE A 83 1.92 4.93 8.91
CA ILE A 83 1.31 3.60 8.77
C ILE A 83 0.06 3.67 7.90
N MET A 84 -0.68 4.77 7.97
CA MET A 84 -1.85 4.99 7.14
C MET A 84 -1.47 5.12 5.66
N PHE A 85 -0.31 5.72 5.34
CA PHE A 85 0.23 5.72 3.98
C PHE A 85 0.70 4.34 3.53
N MET A 86 1.22 3.50 4.42
CA MET A 86 1.58 2.11 4.11
C MET A 86 0.36 1.21 3.79
N LEU A 87 -0.86 1.63 4.13
CA LEU A 87 -2.09 0.91 3.74
C LEU A 87 -2.47 1.13 2.27
N ILE A 88 -2.18 2.30 1.69
CA ILE A 88 -2.51 2.61 0.28
C ILE A 88 -1.97 1.55 -0.70
N PRO A 89 -0.67 1.19 -0.66
CA PRO A 89 -0.12 0.19 -1.56
C PRO A 89 -0.60 -1.23 -1.25
N LEU A 90 -1.43 -1.47 -0.23
CA LEU A 90 -2.09 -2.75 0.00
C LEU A 90 -3.52 -2.77 -0.58
N PHE A 91 -4.29 -1.71 -0.39
CA PHE A 91 -5.71 -1.67 -0.78
C PHE A 91 -5.93 -1.48 -2.29
N VAL A 92 -5.20 -0.54 -2.89
CA VAL A 92 -5.38 -0.17 -4.30
C VAL A 92 -5.06 -1.34 -5.25
N PRO A 93 -3.91 -2.04 -5.11
CA PRO A 93 -3.60 -3.15 -5.99
C PRO A 93 -4.53 -4.36 -5.83
N VAL A 94 -4.99 -4.66 -4.60
CA VAL A 94 -5.93 -5.76 -4.33
C VAL A 94 -7.22 -5.59 -5.13
N ASN A 95 -7.75 -4.37 -5.14
CA ASN A 95 -8.92 -4.03 -5.94
C ASN A 95 -8.67 -4.28 -7.42
N ILE A 96 -7.56 -3.77 -7.96
CA ILE A 96 -7.23 -3.92 -9.38
C ILE A 96 -7.05 -5.41 -9.75
N ALA A 97 -6.31 -6.17 -8.94
CA ALA A 97 -6.00 -7.56 -9.18
C ALA A 97 -7.26 -8.45 -9.12
N ALA A 98 -8.14 -8.24 -8.14
CA ALA A 98 -9.40 -8.95 -8.00
C ALA A 98 -10.30 -8.77 -9.24
N TYR A 99 -10.44 -7.52 -9.72
CA TYR A 99 -11.27 -7.22 -10.89
C TYR A 99 -10.63 -7.67 -12.21
N SER A 100 -9.30 -7.66 -12.34
CA SER A 100 -8.61 -8.16 -13.53
C SER A 100 -8.85 -9.66 -13.73
N ILE A 101 -8.61 -10.50 -12.71
CA ILE A 101 -8.70 -11.96 -12.87
C ILE A 101 -10.14 -12.44 -12.92
N VAL A 102 -10.98 -12.00 -11.97
CA VAL A 102 -12.37 -12.45 -11.92
C VAL A 102 -13.18 -11.84 -13.07
N GLY A 103 -12.86 -10.60 -13.49
CA GLY A 103 -13.45 -10.00 -14.68
C GLY A 103 -13.15 -10.78 -15.96
N GLU A 104 -11.93 -11.26 -16.13
CA GLU A 104 -11.59 -12.09 -17.29
C GLU A 104 -12.21 -13.49 -17.21
N LYS A 105 -12.37 -14.05 -15.99
CA LYS A 105 -13.08 -15.31 -15.76
C LYS A 105 -14.56 -15.22 -16.14
N THR A 106 -15.25 -14.15 -15.72
CA THR A 106 -16.68 -13.94 -16.01
C THR A 106 -16.95 -13.61 -17.47
N THR A 107 -15.96 -13.10 -18.21
CA THR A 107 -16.08 -12.77 -19.63
C THR A 107 -15.56 -13.86 -20.58
N HIS A 108 -15.15 -15.03 -20.04
CA HIS A 108 -14.52 -16.13 -20.79
C HIS A 108 -13.31 -15.70 -21.67
N SER A 109 -12.67 -14.57 -21.34
CA SER A 109 -11.58 -14.01 -22.13
C SER A 109 -10.20 -14.56 -21.75
N LEU A 110 -10.14 -15.48 -20.78
CA LEU A 110 -8.91 -16.17 -20.34
C LEU A 110 -8.50 -17.32 -21.28
N GLU A 111 -9.45 -17.98 -21.92
CA GLU A 111 -9.21 -19.14 -22.79
C GLU A 111 -8.33 -18.78 -24.01
N PRO A 112 -8.55 -17.63 -24.70
CA PRO A 112 -7.68 -17.20 -25.79
C PRO A 112 -6.27 -16.78 -25.32
N LEU A 113 -6.13 -16.25 -24.11
CA LEU A 113 -4.84 -15.82 -23.55
C LEU A 113 -3.93 -17.00 -23.20
N LEU A 114 -4.51 -18.11 -22.71
CA LEU A 114 -3.79 -19.36 -22.45
C LEU A 114 -3.33 -20.08 -23.72
N ALA A 115 -3.97 -19.79 -24.87
CA ALA A 115 -3.59 -20.30 -26.18
C ALA A 115 -2.47 -19.49 -26.86
N THR A 116 -2.05 -18.35 -26.30
CA THR A 116 -0.94 -17.56 -26.84
C THR A 116 0.43 -18.12 -26.43
N PRO A 117 1.49 -17.97 -27.25
CA PRO A 117 2.84 -18.43 -26.94
C PRO A 117 3.53 -17.47 -25.93
N ILE A 118 2.95 -17.34 -24.75
CA ILE A 118 3.50 -16.64 -23.59
C ILE A 118 3.69 -17.65 -22.46
N SER A 119 4.79 -17.53 -21.71
CA SER A 119 5.00 -18.36 -20.52
C SER A 119 4.07 -17.92 -19.39
N THR A 120 3.69 -18.84 -18.49
CA THR A 120 2.83 -18.50 -17.34
C THR A 120 3.47 -17.44 -16.44
N SER A 121 4.80 -17.48 -16.31
CA SER A 121 5.59 -16.48 -15.59
C SER A 121 5.51 -15.09 -16.23
N GLU A 122 5.57 -14.98 -17.56
CA GLU A 122 5.46 -13.69 -18.26
C GLU A 122 4.05 -13.11 -18.16
N LEU A 123 3.02 -13.95 -18.24
CA LEU A 123 1.62 -13.53 -18.07
C LEU A 123 1.39 -13.01 -16.64
N LEU A 124 1.79 -13.80 -15.63
CA LEU A 124 1.63 -13.44 -14.23
C LEU A 124 2.42 -12.16 -13.88
N ALA A 125 3.66 -12.04 -14.37
CA ALA A 125 4.47 -10.84 -14.20
C ALA A 125 3.83 -9.61 -14.85
N GLY A 126 3.24 -9.76 -16.06
CA GLY A 126 2.52 -8.67 -16.72
C GLY A 126 1.30 -8.21 -15.95
N LYS A 127 0.48 -9.12 -15.44
CA LYS A 127 -0.68 -8.80 -14.60
C LYS A 127 -0.28 -8.17 -13.26
N ASN A 128 0.80 -8.68 -12.66
CA ASN A 128 1.31 -8.14 -11.42
C ASN A 128 1.76 -6.68 -11.61
N LEU A 129 2.61 -6.43 -12.61
CA LEU A 129 3.05 -5.07 -12.96
C LEU A 129 1.90 -4.14 -13.32
N ALA A 130 0.88 -4.63 -14.04
CA ALA A 130 -0.29 -3.84 -14.40
C ALA A 130 -1.06 -3.30 -13.18
N SER A 131 -1.05 -4.05 -12.07
CA SER A 131 -1.75 -3.70 -10.82
C SER A 131 -0.85 -2.91 -9.85
N VAL A 132 0.44 -3.26 -9.77
CA VAL A 132 1.41 -2.63 -8.86
C VAL A 132 1.75 -1.20 -9.27
N ILE A 133 2.00 -0.97 -10.57
CA ILE A 133 2.41 0.35 -11.07
C ILE A 133 1.41 1.47 -10.69
N PRO A 134 0.10 1.36 -10.98
CA PRO A 134 -0.85 2.39 -10.60
C PRO A 134 -0.97 2.57 -9.09
N ALA A 135 -0.82 1.50 -8.29
CA ALA A 135 -0.83 1.59 -6.84
C ALA A 135 0.37 2.36 -6.27
N ILE A 136 1.58 2.13 -6.79
CA ILE A 136 2.77 2.87 -6.39
C ILE A 136 2.64 4.34 -6.77
N ILE A 137 2.22 4.63 -8.01
CA ILE A 137 2.01 6.00 -8.48
C ILE A 137 0.99 6.73 -7.60
N ALA A 138 -0.13 6.08 -7.28
CA ALA A 138 -1.15 6.63 -6.39
C ALA A 138 -0.60 6.93 -4.98
N THR A 139 0.25 6.04 -4.45
CA THR A 139 0.91 6.22 -3.15
C THR A 139 1.87 7.41 -3.17
N TRP A 140 2.68 7.55 -4.23
CA TRP A 140 3.62 8.66 -4.37
C TRP A 140 2.91 10.00 -4.58
N ILE A 141 1.82 10.03 -5.35
CA ILE A 141 0.99 11.23 -5.50
C ILE A 141 0.36 11.61 -4.15
N GLY A 142 -0.19 10.65 -3.42
CA GLY A 142 -0.74 10.91 -2.08
C GLY A 142 0.32 11.48 -1.13
N PHE A 143 1.49 10.84 -1.09
CA PHE A 143 2.62 11.33 -0.29
C PHE A 143 3.06 12.74 -0.70
N ALA A 144 3.14 13.04 -1.99
CA ALA A 144 3.49 14.37 -2.48
C ALA A 144 2.46 15.43 -2.06
N ILE A 145 1.17 15.12 -2.15
CA ILE A 145 0.09 16.01 -1.70
C ILE A 145 0.21 16.28 -0.19
N PHE A 146 0.46 15.24 0.60
CA PHE A 146 0.66 15.37 2.04
C PHE A 146 1.93 16.16 2.40
N ALA A 147 3.04 15.90 1.72
CA ALA A 147 4.29 16.62 1.94
C ALA A 147 4.16 18.12 1.59
N ILE A 148 3.53 18.45 0.45
CA ILE A 148 3.29 19.84 0.05
C ILE A 148 2.27 20.51 0.98
N GLY A 149 1.18 19.83 1.31
CA GLY A 149 0.16 20.36 2.20
C GLY A 149 0.70 20.66 3.61
N SER A 150 1.52 19.76 4.15
CA SER A 150 2.13 19.94 5.47
C SER A 150 3.16 21.07 5.47
N LEU A 151 3.93 21.24 4.38
CA LEU A 151 4.82 22.38 4.18
C LEU A 151 4.07 23.71 4.24
N ILE A 152 2.93 23.82 3.54
CA ILE A 152 2.11 25.04 3.49
C ILE A 152 1.51 25.35 4.86
N ILE A 153 0.99 24.34 5.56
CA ILE A 153 0.30 24.52 6.85
C ILE A 153 1.29 24.86 7.98
N THR A 154 2.48 24.27 7.98
CA THR A 154 3.46 24.46 9.06
C THR A 154 4.54 25.51 8.79
N GLY A 155 4.56 26.11 7.60
CA GLY A 155 5.51 27.16 7.25
C GLY A 155 6.97 26.69 7.18
N GLY A 156 7.23 25.39 7.00
CA GLY A 156 8.59 24.88 6.73
C GLY A 156 9.43 24.45 7.94
N GLY A 157 8.86 24.31 9.14
CA GLY A 157 9.61 23.99 10.38
C GLY A 157 10.03 22.51 10.57
N ALA A 158 10.19 22.09 11.83
CA ALA A 158 10.64 20.77 12.28
C ALA A 158 9.86 19.55 11.72
N LEU A 159 8.67 19.79 11.18
CA LEU A 159 7.86 18.76 10.55
C LEU A 159 8.39 18.33 9.17
N THR A 160 9.05 19.25 8.46
CA THR A 160 9.63 18.98 7.13
C THR A 160 10.84 18.07 7.22
N SER A 161 11.67 18.25 8.24
CA SER A 161 12.76 17.34 8.59
C SER A 161 12.25 15.95 9.01
N ALA A 162 11.06 15.86 9.61
CA ALA A 162 10.44 14.58 9.96
C ALA A 162 9.88 13.82 8.73
N LEU A 163 9.46 14.52 7.68
CA LEU A 163 9.01 13.90 6.42
C LEU A 163 10.17 13.49 5.52
N LEU A 164 11.27 14.24 5.59
CA LEU A 164 12.55 13.89 4.95
C LEU A 164 13.38 12.92 5.78
N ASP A 165 12.87 12.47 6.94
CA ASP A 165 13.57 11.46 7.72
C ASP A 165 13.74 10.19 6.86
N PRO A 166 14.92 9.55 6.91
CA PRO A 166 15.19 8.31 6.17
C PRO A 166 14.12 7.23 6.41
N MET A 167 13.50 7.23 7.59
CA MET A 167 12.41 6.32 7.96
C MET A 167 11.21 6.41 6.99
N TRP A 168 10.74 7.63 6.72
CA TRP A 168 9.60 7.86 5.84
C TRP A 168 9.92 7.53 4.38
N LEU A 169 11.11 7.91 3.93
CA LEU A 169 11.55 7.63 2.57
C LEU A 169 11.67 6.11 2.33
N ILE A 170 12.25 5.36 3.26
CA ILE A 170 12.32 3.89 3.17
C ILE A 170 10.91 3.29 3.19
N ALA A 171 10.02 3.78 4.07
CA ALA A 171 8.64 3.28 4.13
C ALA A 171 7.88 3.49 2.81
N VAL A 172 7.98 4.68 2.21
CA VAL A 172 7.21 5.01 0.99
C VAL A 172 7.84 4.43 -0.27
N PHE A 173 9.17 4.52 -0.42
CA PHE A 173 9.85 4.13 -1.66
C PHE A 173 10.32 2.67 -1.69
N ILE A 174 10.45 2.01 -0.54
CA ILE A 174 10.89 0.60 -0.48
C ILE A 174 9.76 -0.27 0.07
N ALA A 175 9.27 -0.01 1.28
CA ALA A 175 8.24 -0.85 1.87
C ALA A 175 6.92 -0.77 1.08
N GLY A 176 6.53 0.42 0.60
CA GLY A 176 5.33 0.62 -0.21
C GLY A 176 5.29 -0.27 -1.46
N PRO A 177 6.29 -0.22 -2.35
CA PRO A 177 6.36 -1.13 -3.50
C PRO A 177 6.37 -2.62 -3.14
N LEU A 178 7.07 -3.02 -2.08
CA LEU A 178 7.07 -4.42 -1.62
C LEU A 178 5.66 -4.85 -1.16
N LEU A 179 4.98 -4.03 -0.36
CA LEU A 179 3.61 -4.28 0.06
C LEU A 179 2.64 -4.36 -1.15
N ALA A 180 2.86 -3.55 -2.18
CA ALA A 180 2.09 -3.63 -3.42
C ALA A 180 2.30 -4.96 -4.14
N VAL A 181 3.54 -5.42 -4.27
CA VAL A 181 3.83 -6.73 -4.86
C VAL A 181 3.20 -7.87 -4.06
N LEU A 182 3.33 -7.82 -2.73
CA LEU A 182 2.76 -8.82 -1.82
C LEU A 182 1.25 -8.95 -2.00
N SER A 183 0.57 -7.81 -1.94
CA SER A 183 -0.89 -7.75 -1.98
C SER A 183 -1.46 -8.14 -3.33
N VAL A 184 -0.80 -7.78 -4.44
CA VAL A 184 -1.17 -8.28 -5.78
C VAL A 184 -0.97 -9.78 -5.87
N ASN A 185 0.20 -10.31 -5.49
CA ASN A 185 0.46 -11.75 -5.58
C ASN A 185 -0.56 -12.57 -4.80
N PHE A 186 -0.87 -12.15 -3.58
CA PHE A 186 -1.88 -12.79 -2.76
C PHE A 186 -3.28 -12.68 -3.38
N SER A 187 -3.66 -11.49 -3.86
CA SER A 187 -4.96 -11.28 -4.49
C SER A 187 -5.13 -12.10 -5.77
N ILE A 188 -4.07 -12.28 -6.55
CA ILE A 188 -4.05 -13.17 -7.72
C ILE A 188 -4.32 -14.63 -7.32
N MET A 189 -3.71 -15.11 -6.23
CA MET A 189 -3.96 -16.47 -5.74
C MET A 189 -5.41 -16.64 -5.26
N VAL A 190 -5.94 -15.68 -4.51
CA VAL A 190 -7.30 -15.73 -3.96
C VAL A 190 -8.34 -15.64 -5.08
N SER A 191 -8.20 -14.67 -5.98
CA SER A 191 -9.11 -14.44 -7.11
C SER A 191 -9.18 -15.65 -8.05
N SER A 192 -8.13 -16.46 -8.16
CA SER A 192 -8.16 -17.70 -8.94
C SER A 192 -9.16 -18.75 -8.40
N ARG A 193 -9.53 -18.67 -7.11
CA ARG A 193 -10.38 -19.63 -6.41
C ARG A 193 -11.83 -19.17 -6.20
N VAL A 194 -12.14 -17.92 -6.56
CA VAL A 194 -13.46 -17.33 -6.34
C VAL A 194 -14.03 -16.78 -7.65
N ASN A 195 -15.35 -16.65 -7.71
CA ASN A 195 -16.07 -16.23 -8.90
C ASN A 195 -16.60 -14.79 -8.82
N ASP A 196 -16.55 -14.17 -7.63
CA ASP A 196 -17.01 -12.79 -7.41
C ASP A 196 -15.79 -11.89 -7.06
N PRO A 197 -15.57 -10.78 -7.78
CA PRO A 197 -14.48 -9.85 -7.47
C PRO A 197 -14.54 -9.30 -6.04
N ARG A 198 -15.74 -9.08 -5.49
CA ARG A 198 -15.92 -8.54 -4.13
C ARG A 198 -15.50 -9.54 -3.06
N VAL A 199 -15.81 -10.82 -3.27
CA VAL A 199 -15.36 -11.89 -2.39
C VAL A 199 -13.84 -12.04 -2.47
N ALA A 200 -13.26 -11.92 -3.67
CA ALA A 200 -11.82 -11.91 -3.85
C ALA A 200 -11.16 -10.76 -3.08
N GLU A 201 -11.71 -9.56 -3.18
CA GLU A 201 -11.23 -8.37 -2.48
C GLU A 201 -11.27 -8.56 -0.96
N GLN A 202 -12.41 -9.00 -0.41
CA GLN A 202 -12.58 -9.21 1.04
C GLN A 202 -11.63 -10.28 1.60
N LEU A 203 -11.47 -11.40 0.88
CA LEU A 203 -10.51 -12.44 1.28
C LEU A 203 -9.06 -11.96 1.13
N SER A 204 -8.77 -11.14 0.11
CA SER A 204 -7.45 -10.55 -0.09
C SER A 204 -7.11 -9.49 0.96
N ALA A 205 -8.12 -8.87 1.58
CA ALA A 205 -7.93 -7.87 2.63
C ALA A 205 -7.24 -8.43 3.88
N VAL A 206 -7.19 -9.75 4.04
CA VAL A 206 -6.41 -10.44 5.10
C VAL A 206 -4.92 -10.04 5.07
N VAL A 207 -4.36 -9.69 3.90
CA VAL A 207 -2.96 -9.22 3.77
C VAL A 207 -2.69 -7.92 4.53
N ILE A 208 -3.74 -7.18 4.86
CA ILE A 208 -3.63 -5.93 5.63
C ILE A 208 -3.44 -6.22 7.13
N LEU A 209 -3.87 -7.38 7.62
CA LEU A 209 -3.84 -7.71 9.06
C LEU A 209 -2.44 -7.65 9.68
N PRO A 210 -1.35 -8.15 9.06
CA PRO A 210 -0.01 -7.99 9.61
C PRO A 210 0.37 -6.53 9.82
N LEU A 211 0.02 -5.64 8.88
CA LEU A 211 0.31 -4.21 9.03
C LEU A 211 -0.55 -3.57 10.14
N LEU A 212 -1.82 -3.99 10.27
CA LEU A 212 -2.67 -3.56 11.40
C LEU A 212 -2.15 -4.09 12.75
N ALA A 213 -1.61 -5.31 12.80
CA ALA A 213 -0.97 -5.82 14.01
C ALA A 213 0.24 -4.98 14.39
N VAL A 214 1.04 -4.53 13.42
CA VAL A 214 2.14 -3.59 13.66
C VAL A 214 1.60 -2.25 14.20
N PHE A 215 0.54 -1.73 13.61
CA PHE A 215 -0.13 -0.50 14.05
C PHE A 215 -0.62 -0.56 15.50
N PHE A 216 -1.41 -1.58 15.83
CA PHE A 216 -1.92 -1.76 17.19
C PHE A 216 -0.80 -2.09 18.18
N GLY A 217 0.25 -2.81 17.76
CA GLY A 217 1.42 -3.06 18.58
C GLY A 217 2.16 -1.77 18.95
N GLN A 218 2.26 -0.82 18.02
CA GLN A 218 2.84 0.49 18.32
C GLN A 218 1.95 1.32 19.26
N ILE A 219 0.63 1.35 19.04
CA ILE A 219 -0.32 2.07 19.93
C ILE A 219 -0.29 1.49 21.34
N ALA A 220 -0.18 0.16 21.47
CA ALA A 220 -0.05 -0.53 22.75
C ALA A 220 1.30 -0.28 23.43
N GLY A 221 2.25 0.39 22.76
CA GLY A 221 3.59 0.67 23.29
C GLY A 221 4.51 -0.55 23.34
N LEU A 222 4.22 -1.62 22.57
CA LEU A 222 5.06 -2.83 22.54
C LEU A 222 6.42 -2.55 21.88
N PHE A 223 6.45 -1.67 20.89
CA PHE A 223 7.66 -1.26 20.19
C PHE A 223 7.45 0.12 19.52
N VAL A 224 8.55 0.81 19.23
CA VAL A 224 8.56 2.07 18.49
C VAL A 224 9.08 1.83 17.07
N LEU A 225 8.37 2.31 16.06
CA LEU A 225 8.87 2.28 14.68
C LEU A 225 10.13 3.14 14.59
N ASN A 226 11.25 2.50 14.31
CA ASN A 226 12.51 3.16 13.96
C ASN A 226 12.95 2.74 12.55
N SER A 227 13.95 3.45 12.01
CA SER A 227 14.49 3.15 10.68
C SER A 227 14.98 1.69 10.55
N THR A 228 15.56 1.13 11.62
CA THR A 228 16.05 -0.26 11.64
C THR A 228 14.92 -1.28 11.53
N LEU A 229 13.82 -1.09 12.25
CA LEU A 229 12.68 -1.99 12.26
C LEU A 229 11.96 -1.97 10.91
N ILE A 230 11.83 -0.80 10.29
CA ILE A 230 11.31 -0.69 8.92
C ILE A 230 12.22 -1.41 7.93
N LEU A 231 13.55 -1.30 8.07
CA LEU A 231 14.48 -2.00 7.19
C LEU A 231 14.38 -3.52 7.36
N ILE A 232 14.28 -4.00 8.60
CA ILE A 232 14.01 -5.43 8.89
C ILE A 232 12.68 -5.85 8.25
N MET A 233 11.62 -5.05 8.37
CA MET A 233 10.34 -5.33 7.71
C MET A 233 10.49 -5.39 6.19
N CYS A 234 11.24 -4.49 5.55
CA CYS A 234 11.52 -4.55 4.12
C CYS A 234 12.22 -5.84 3.72
N VAL A 235 13.21 -6.30 4.49
CA VAL A 235 13.91 -7.56 4.21
C VAL A 235 12.96 -8.75 4.35
N VAL A 236 12.15 -8.78 5.42
CA VAL A 236 11.14 -9.83 5.61
C VAL A 236 10.11 -9.82 4.49
N LEU A 237 9.59 -8.66 4.11
CA LEU A 237 8.65 -8.50 3.00
C LEU A 237 9.24 -9.00 1.68
N LEU A 238 10.50 -8.66 1.39
CA LEU A 238 11.18 -9.13 0.19
C LEU A 238 11.28 -10.66 0.15
N LEU A 239 11.63 -11.30 1.27
CA LEU A 239 11.66 -12.76 1.37
C LEU A 239 10.27 -13.38 1.17
N VAL A 240 9.24 -12.78 1.77
CA VAL A 240 7.85 -13.21 1.60
C VAL A 240 7.38 -13.02 0.17
N ASP A 241 7.74 -11.93 -0.50
CA ASP A 241 7.40 -11.66 -1.90
C ASP A 241 8.01 -12.70 -2.83
N VAL A 242 9.28 -13.04 -2.65
CA VAL A 242 9.94 -14.10 -3.42
C VAL A 242 9.21 -15.43 -3.23
N LEU A 243 8.85 -15.77 -1.99
CA LEU A 243 8.08 -16.96 -1.67
C LEU A 243 6.68 -16.92 -2.33
N MET A 244 5.98 -15.78 -2.27
CA MET A 244 4.66 -15.62 -2.84
C MET A 244 4.69 -15.72 -4.37
N ILE A 245 5.67 -15.13 -5.05
CA ILE A 245 5.84 -15.28 -6.50
C ILE A 245 6.07 -16.75 -6.86
N TYR A 246 6.92 -17.44 -6.10
CA TYR A 246 7.18 -18.87 -6.31
C TYR A 246 5.91 -19.72 -6.14
N LEU A 247 5.15 -19.48 -5.07
CA LEU A 247 3.88 -20.16 -4.82
C LEU A 247 2.84 -19.83 -5.89
N ALA A 248 2.79 -18.58 -6.36
CA ALA A 248 1.84 -18.14 -7.40
C ALA A 248 2.10 -18.90 -8.70
N ILE A 249 3.36 -19.04 -9.10
CA ILE A 249 3.75 -19.78 -10.32
C ILE A 249 3.39 -21.26 -10.20
N ARG A 250 3.65 -21.89 -9.04
CA ARG A 250 3.28 -23.31 -8.82
C ARG A 250 1.78 -23.53 -8.82
N LEU A 251 1.02 -22.62 -8.21
CA LEU A 251 -0.44 -22.71 -8.08
C LEU A 251 -1.14 -22.45 -9.42
N PHE A 252 -0.53 -21.66 -10.31
CA PHE A 252 -1.00 -21.38 -11.67
C PHE A 252 -0.55 -22.40 -12.73
N GLN A 253 -0.12 -23.61 -12.35
CA GLN A 253 0.14 -24.67 -13.34
C GLN A 253 -1.12 -24.97 -14.15
N ARG A 254 -0.98 -24.85 -15.49
CA ARG A 254 -2.04 -24.78 -16.52
C ARG A 254 -3.04 -25.95 -16.50
N GLU A 255 -2.66 -27.07 -15.90
CA GLU A 255 -3.30 -28.38 -16.05
C GLU A 255 -4.47 -28.58 -15.06
N THR A 256 -4.42 -27.95 -13.88
CA THR A 256 -5.49 -28.01 -12.86
C THR A 256 -6.55 -26.94 -13.01
N ILE A 257 -6.25 -25.87 -13.77
CA ILE A 257 -7.19 -24.79 -14.02
C ILE A 257 -8.29 -25.25 -15.00
N LEU A 258 -7.93 -25.94 -16.08
CA LEU A 258 -8.90 -26.42 -17.07
C LEU A 258 -9.81 -27.56 -16.57
N THR A 259 -9.42 -28.28 -15.51
CA THR A 259 -10.17 -29.45 -15.00
C THR A 259 -11.07 -29.13 -13.79
N ARG A 260 -10.87 -28.00 -13.11
CA ARG A 260 -11.67 -27.61 -11.92
C ARG A 260 -12.47 -26.31 -12.09
N TRP A 261 -12.32 -25.60 -13.20
CA TRP A 261 -13.05 -24.35 -13.45
C TRP A 261 -14.40 -24.65 -14.10
N LYS A 262 -15.40 -24.96 -13.27
CA LYS A 262 -16.83 -24.86 -13.61
C LYS A 262 -17.38 -23.52 -13.13
#